data_AF-A0A970QC29-F1
#
_entry.id   AF-A0A970QC29-F1
#
_cell.length_a   1.000
_cell.length_b   1.000
_cell.length_c   1.000
_cell.angle_alpha   90.00
_cell.angle_beta   90.00
_cell.angle_gamma   90.00
#
_symmetry.space_group_name_H-M   'P 1'
#
loop_
_entity.id
_entity.type
_entity.pdbx_description
1 polymer ?
#
loop_
_entity_poly.entity_id
_entity_poly.type
_entity_poly.pdbx_seq_one_letter_code
_entity_poly.pdbx_strand_id
1 'polypeptide(L)'
;MRVWMIHFFGALGLVCFLSLLPECTPAEAYQAKVINASIYPLISIKIAPFCEDEEIQRQFLKNARNLLPADRSGHTVALQPGLTQSFNFKSESAVLAAAVTFFIDGDYVEYVHRLPADMSVAHDSTVLVVRVIYDTVNAPHILFSYE
;
A
#
# COMPACT_ATOMS: atom_id res chain seq x y z
N MET A 1 -38.41 -37.93 2.08
CA MET A 1 -38.41 -36.91 0.99
C MET A 1 -38.35 -35.46 1.47
N ARG A 2 -39.03 -35.06 2.57
CA ARG A 2 -39.07 -33.66 3.06
C ARG A 2 -37.72 -33.06 3.54
N VAL A 3 -36.85 -33.86 4.16
CA VAL A 3 -35.59 -33.37 4.76
C VAL A 3 -34.50 -33.09 3.70
N TRP A 4 -34.47 -33.87 2.63
CA TRP A 4 -33.52 -33.70 1.52
C TRP A 4 -33.75 -32.40 0.74
N MET A 5 -35.01 -32.00 0.55
CA MET A 5 -35.33 -30.71 -0.07
C MET A 5 -34.83 -29.53 0.78
N ILE A 6 -34.96 -29.60 2.11
CA ILE A 6 -34.52 -28.51 3.01
C ILE A 6 -33.00 -28.34 2.96
N HIS A 7 -32.24 -29.44 2.89
CA HIS A 7 -30.78 -29.35 2.72
C HIS A 7 -30.37 -28.82 1.35
N PHE A 8 -31.12 -29.16 0.30
CA PHE A 8 -30.86 -28.64 -1.05
C PHE A 8 -31.14 -27.13 -1.14
N PHE A 9 -32.27 -26.66 -0.59
CA PHE A 9 -32.59 -25.23 -0.54
C PHE A 9 -31.67 -24.46 0.40
N GLY A 10 -31.21 -25.07 1.50
CA GLY A 10 -30.22 -24.46 2.40
C GLY A 10 -28.85 -24.30 1.74
N ALA A 11 -28.38 -25.33 1.02
CA ALA A 11 -27.13 -25.27 0.26
C ALA A 11 -27.21 -24.25 -0.88
N LEU A 12 -28.33 -24.22 -1.61
CA LEU A 12 -28.56 -23.25 -2.69
C LEU A 12 -28.60 -21.82 -2.15
N GLY A 13 -29.26 -21.61 -1.00
CA GLY A 13 -29.30 -20.32 -0.31
C GLY A 13 -27.91 -19.85 0.15
N LEU A 14 -27.09 -20.75 0.69
CA LEU A 14 -25.72 -20.44 1.12
C LEU A 14 -24.82 -20.07 -0.07
N VAL A 15 -24.91 -20.80 -1.18
CA VAL A 15 -24.14 -20.52 -2.40
C VAL A 15 -24.55 -19.18 -3.02
N CYS A 16 -25.86 -18.89 -3.10
CA CYS A 16 -26.35 -17.59 -3.56
C CYS A 16 -25.92 -16.45 -2.63
N PHE A 17 -25.93 -16.65 -1.30
CA PHE A 17 -25.50 -15.64 -0.33
C PHE A 17 -24.00 -15.33 -0.45
N LEU A 18 -23.17 -16.35 -0.65
CA LEU A 18 -21.72 -16.18 -0.88
C LEU A 18 -21.42 -15.47 -2.21
N SER A 19 -22.24 -15.66 -3.25
CA SER A 19 -22.10 -14.96 -4.54
C SER A 19 -22.64 -13.52 -4.55
N LEU A 20 -23.39 -13.13 -3.51
CA LEU A 20 -23.99 -11.79 -3.37
C LEU A 20 -23.23 -10.89 -2.39
N LEU A 21 -22.14 -11.37 -1.77
CA LEU A 21 -21.25 -10.54 -0.96
C LEU A 21 -20.39 -9.68 -1.91
N PRO A 22 -20.59 -8.36 -1.99
CA PRO A 22 -19.95 -7.51 -3.00
C PRO A 22 -18.46 -7.21 -2.74
N GLU A 23 -17.79 -7.88 -1.78
CA GLU A 23 -16.58 -7.34 -1.13
C GLU A 23 -15.44 -8.36 -0.93
N CYS A 24 -15.44 -9.48 -1.65
CA CYS A 24 -14.27 -10.38 -1.67
C CYS A 24 -13.56 -10.34 -3.02
N THR A 25 -13.11 -9.16 -3.45
CA THR A 25 -11.94 -9.11 -4.31
C THR A 25 -10.76 -9.57 -3.45
N PRO A 26 -10.16 -10.74 -3.70
CA PRO A 26 -9.10 -11.23 -2.84
C PRO A 26 -7.91 -10.26 -2.94
N ALA A 27 -7.53 -9.65 -1.82
CA ALA A 27 -6.36 -8.79 -1.78
C ALA A 27 -5.10 -9.61 -2.16
N GLU A 28 -4.41 -9.17 -3.20
CA GLU A 28 -3.17 -9.77 -3.68
C GLU A 28 -2.00 -9.38 -2.79
N ALA A 29 -1.02 -10.29 -2.66
CA ALA A 29 0.18 -10.04 -1.90
C ALA A 29 1.28 -9.49 -2.81
N TYR A 30 1.79 -8.31 -2.47
CA TYR A 30 2.88 -7.66 -3.19
C TYR A 30 4.10 -7.48 -2.28
N GLN A 31 5.27 -7.41 -2.90
CA GLN A 31 6.52 -7.06 -2.24
C GLN A 31 6.95 -5.66 -2.68
N ALA A 32 7.35 -4.83 -1.71
CA ALA A 32 7.96 -3.53 -1.96
C ALA A 32 9.36 -3.46 -1.36
N LYS A 33 10.27 -2.79 -2.06
CA LYS A 33 11.60 -2.41 -1.59
C LYS A 33 11.69 -0.89 -1.59
N VAL A 34 11.78 -0.31 -0.40
CA VAL A 34 11.83 1.14 -0.22
C VAL A 34 13.28 1.56 -0.01
N ILE A 35 13.75 2.49 -0.84
CA ILE A 35 15.09 3.06 -0.76
C ILE A 35 14.95 4.52 -0.32
N ASN A 36 15.42 4.85 0.88
CA ASN A 36 15.51 6.24 1.30
C ASN A 36 16.78 6.88 0.71
N ALA A 37 16.66 7.44 -0.50
CA ALA A 37 17.71 8.21 -1.15
C ALA A 37 17.64 9.71 -0.79
N SER A 38 16.87 10.07 0.23
CA SER A 38 16.72 11.45 0.72
C SER A 38 17.77 11.79 1.76
N ILE A 39 18.01 13.08 1.98
CA ILE A 39 18.88 13.57 3.08
C ILE A 39 18.19 13.52 4.45
N TYR A 40 16.88 13.31 4.48
CA TYR A 40 16.06 13.28 5.69
C TYR A 40 15.65 11.86 6.08
N PRO A 41 15.49 11.57 7.37
CA PRO A 41 14.92 10.31 7.83
C PRO A 41 13.46 10.20 7.38
N LEU A 42 13.13 9.05 6.79
CA LEU A 42 11.77 8.73 6.37
C LEU A 42 11.02 8.12 7.57
N ILE A 43 9.93 8.75 8.00
CA ILE A 43 9.20 8.33 9.20
C ILE A 43 7.90 7.58 8.89
N SER A 44 7.46 7.63 7.64
CA SER A 44 6.28 6.90 7.18
C SER A 44 6.38 6.65 5.69
N ILE A 45 6.00 5.44 5.29
CA ILE A 45 5.67 5.13 3.90
C ILE A 45 4.41 4.29 3.87
N LYS A 46 3.44 4.74 3.08
CA LYS A 46 2.16 4.08 2.89
C LYS A 46 1.97 3.80 1.41
N ILE A 47 1.42 2.63 1.10
CA ILE A 47 1.04 2.24 -0.25
C ILE A 47 -0.45 1.86 -0.19
N ALA A 48 -1.23 2.38 -1.13
CA ALA A 48 -2.67 2.16 -1.20
C ALA A 48 -3.11 2.00 -2.67
N PRO A 49 -4.31 1.46 -2.92
CA PRO A 49 -4.92 1.52 -4.25
C PRO A 49 -4.92 2.94 -4.80
N PHE A 50 -4.64 3.08 -6.09
CA PHE A 50 -4.77 4.34 -6.79
C PHE A 50 -6.24 4.67 -7.09
N CYS A 51 -6.61 5.93 -6.94
CA CYS A 51 -7.89 6.49 -7.36
C CYS A 51 -7.66 7.88 -7.95
N GLU A 52 -8.31 8.19 -9.08
CA GLU A 52 -8.22 9.52 -9.71
C GLU A 52 -8.91 10.61 -8.88
N ASP A 53 -9.89 10.25 -8.05
CA ASP A 53 -10.52 11.18 -7.10
C ASP A 53 -9.57 11.45 -5.94
N GLU A 54 -9.12 12.71 -5.80
CA GLU A 54 -8.13 13.11 -4.80
C GLU A 54 -8.61 12.89 -3.35
N GLU A 55 -9.89 13.06 -3.07
CA GLU A 55 -10.43 12.90 -1.72
C GLU A 55 -10.50 11.42 -1.33
N ILE A 56 -10.95 10.58 -2.28
CA ILE A 56 -10.94 9.13 -2.11
C ILE A 56 -9.49 8.63 -1.99
N GLN A 57 -8.57 9.12 -2.82
CA GLN A 57 -7.15 8.75 -2.76
C GLN A 57 -6.54 9.12 -1.40
N ARG A 58 -6.85 10.32 -0.89
CA ARG A 58 -6.39 10.75 0.45
C ARG A 58 -6.96 9.84 1.53
N GLN A 59 -8.23 9.45 1.42
CA GLN A 59 -8.85 8.53 2.37
C GLN A 59 -8.22 7.13 2.32
N PHE A 60 -7.90 6.61 1.14
CA PHE A 60 -7.18 5.35 0.97
C PHE A 60 -5.79 5.41 1.62
N LEU A 61 -5.02 6.48 1.38
CA LEU A 61 -3.69 6.66 1.98
C LEU A 61 -3.76 6.90 3.49
N LYS A 62 -4.80 7.59 3.98
CA LYS A 62 -5.03 7.77 5.42
C LYS A 62 -5.23 6.42 6.12
N ASN A 63 -6.05 5.55 5.52
CA ASN A 63 -6.37 4.23 6.03
C ASN A 63 -5.25 3.19 5.80
N ALA A 64 -4.35 3.44 4.85
CA ALA A 64 -3.23 2.56 4.57
C ALA A 64 -2.27 2.46 5.77
N ARG A 65 -1.78 1.24 5.98
CA ARG A 65 -0.81 0.94 7.03
C ARG A 65 0.55 1.57 6.69
N ASN A 66 1.22 2.14 7.70
CA ASN A 66 2.63 2.49 7.58
C ASN A 66 3.49 1.22 7.46
N LEU A 67 4.27 1.11 6.39
CA LEU A 67 5.10 -0.07 6.14
C LEU A 67 6.34 -0.11 7.03
N LEU A 68 6.81 1.05 7.52
CA LEU A 68 7.96 1.09 8.43
C LEU A 68 7.65 0.36 9.75
N PRO A 69 8.64 -0.35 10.33
CA PRO A 69 8.44 -1.08 11.56
C PRO A 69 8.23 -0.14 12.75
N ALA A 70 7.53 -0.62 13.76
CA ALA A 70 7.42 0.06 15.04
C ALA A 70 8.37 -0.57 16.08
N ASP A 71 8.85 0.23 17.02
CA ASP A 71 9.59 -0.24 18.18
C ASP A 71 8.66 -0.92 19.21
N ARG A 72 9.24 -1.36 20.34
CA ARG A 72 8.47 -2.02 21.41
C ARG A 72 7.45 -1.10 22.10
N SER A 73 7.61 0.20 21.95
CA SER A 73 6.74 1.23 22.51
C SER A 73 5.66 1.69 21.51
N GLY A 74 5.66 1.13 20.29
CA GLY A 74 4.71 1.47 19.23
C GLY A 74 5.10 2.67 18.38
N HIS A 75 6.29 3.26 18.58
CA HIS A 75 6.77 4.36 17.75
C HIS A 75 7.36 3.83 16.45
N THR A 76 7.09 4.49 15.33
CA THR A 76 7.72 4.11 14.07
C THR A 76 9.23 4.32 14.14
N VAL A 77 9.98 3.28 13.74
CA VAL A 77 11.42 3.36 13.53
C VAL A 77 11.67 3.98 12.16
N ALA A 78 12.23 5.18 12.16
CA ALA A 78 12.52 5.91 10.93
C ALA A 78 13.57 5.18 10.08
N LEU A 79 13.33 5.13 8.77
CA LEU A 79 14.30 4.63 7.79
C LEU A 79 15.31 5.74 7.51
N GLN A 80 16.55 5.55 7.97
CA GLN A 80 17.61 6.55 7.85
C GLN A 80 18.03 6.79 6.39
N PRO A 81 18.59 7.97 6.08
CA PRO A 81 19.18 8.26 4.77
C PRO A 81 20.13 7.16 4.28
N GLY A 82 20.03 6.80 3.00
CA GLY A 82 20.86 5.77 2.36
C GLY A 82 20.46 4.33 2.67
N LEU A 83 19.54 4.09 3.60
CA LEU A 83 19.09 2.75 3.94
C LEU A 83 17.95 2.27 3.05
N THR A 84 17.87 0.95 2.93
CA THR A 84 16.84 0.25 2.17
C THR A 84 16.11 -0.73 3.08
N GLN A 85 14.80 -0.86 2.87
CA GLN A 85 13.99 -1.83 3.60
C GLN A 85 12.94 -2.47 2.69
N SER A 86 12.74 -3.78 2.84
CA SER A 86 11.76 -4.54 2.08
C SER A 86 10.56 -4.92 2.95
N PHE A 87 9.38 -4.93 2.34
CA PHE A 87 8.10 -5.16 2.99
C PHE A 87 7.19 -6.01 2.12
N ASN A 88 6.34 -6.79 2.79
CA ASN A 88 5.20 -7.42 2.14
C ASN A 88 3.95 -6.63 2.53
N PHE A 89 3.09 -6.39 1.55
CA PHE A 89 1.81 -5.72 1.76
C PHE A 89 0.74 -6.42 0.92
N LYS A 90 -0.52 -6.12 1.24
CA LYS A 90 -1.66 -6.62 0.48
C LYS A 90 -2.42 -5.44 -0.11
N SER A 91 -2.94 -5.60 -1.32
CA SER A 91 -3.78 -4.61 -1.97
C SER A 91 -4.85 -5.29 -2.82
N GLU A 92 -6.03 -4.68 -2.88
CA GLU A 92 -7.15 -5.13 -3.72
C GLU A 92 -7.03 -4.60 -5.17
N SER A 93 -6.01 -3.77 -5.42
CA SER A 93 -5.71 -3.20 -6.73
C SER A 93 -4.23 -3.40 -7.05
N ALA A 94 -3.95 -3.73 -8.31
CA ALA A 94 -2.61 -3.75 -8.89
C ALA A 94 -2.08 -2.34 -9.22
N VAL A 95 -2.98 -1.35 -9.34
CA VAL A 95 -2.61 0.06 -9.56
C VAL A 95 -2.51 0.76 -8.21
N LEU A 96 -1.33 1.29 -7.89
CA LEU A 96 -0.92 1.69 -6.55
C LEU A 96 -0.42 3.14 -6.51
N ALA A 97 -0.74 3.83 -5.42
CA ALA A 97 -0.16 5.11 -5.04
C ALA A 97 0.68 4.95 -3.77
N ALA A 98 1.70 5.80 -3.62
CA ALA A 98 2.47 5.87 -2.38
C ALA A 98 2.42 7.28 -1.78
N ALA A 99 2.43 7.34 -0.46
CA ALA A 99 2.68 8.54 0.31
C ALA A 99 3.85 8.32 1.26
N VAL A 100 4.67 9.34 1.40
CA VAL A 100 5.80 9.37 2.34
C VAL A 100 5.67 10.54 3.28
N THR A 101 6.17 10.39 4.50
CA THR A 101 6.27 11.49 5.46
C THR A 101 7.69 11.59 5.96
N PHE A 102 8.19 12.82 6.04
CA PHE A 102 9.48 13.18 6.64
C PHE A 102 9.27 14.01 7.90
N PHE A 103 10.30 14.04 8.75
CA PHE A 103 10.40 15.02 9.83
C PHE A 103 11.55 15.99 9.53
N ILE A 104 11.22 17.24 9.24
CA ILE A 104 12.13 18.27 8.73
C ILE A 104 11.95 19.54 9.55
N ASP A 105 13.02 20.05 10.14
CA ASP A 105 13.04 21.32 10.89
C ASP A 105 11.93 21.47 11.96
N GLY A 106 11.47 20.36 12.54
CA GLY A 106 10.44 20.33 13.57
C GLY A 106 9.02 20.02 13.04
N ASP A 107 8.85 19.92 11.72
CA ASP A 107 7.56 19.69 11.09
C ASP A 107 7.47 18.33 10.38
N TYR A 108 6.26 17.77 10.39
CA TYR A 108 5.92 16.56 9.64
C TYR A 108 5.45 16.93 8.24
N VAL A 109 6.21 16.56 7.22
CA VAL A 109 5.92 16.92 5.83
C VAL A 109 5.55 15.69 5.03
N GLU A 110 4.31 15.64 4.55
CA GLU A 110 3.77 14.53 3.75
C GLU A 110 3.81 14.84 2.25
N TYR A 111 4.17 13.83 1.47
CA TYR A 111 4.22 13.88 0.02
C TYR A 111 3.53 12.67 -0.59
N VAL A 112 2.55 12.93 -1.44
CA VAL A 112 1.80 11.91 -2.18
C VAL A 112 2.32 11.84 -3.61
N HIS A 113 2.67 10.65 -4.06
CA HIS A 113 3.05 10.45 -5.45
C HIS A 113 1.82 10.48 -6.36
N ARG A 114 1.87 11.32 -7.40
CA ARG A 114 0.73 11.50 -8.32
C ARG A 114 0.67 10.48 -9.44
N LEU A 115 1.81 9.88 -9.80
CA LEU A 115 1.86 8.88 -10.86
C LEU A 115 1.70 7.50 -10.23
N PRO A 116 0.68 6.71 -10.61
CA PRO A 116 0.53 5.38 -10.05
C PRO A 116 1.63 4.42 -10.54
N ALA A 117 1.97 3.45 -9.71
CA ALA A 117 2.60 2.21 -10.17
C ALA A 117 1.51 1.26 -10.65
N ASP A 118 1.78 0.53 -11.72
CA ASP A 118 0.89 -0.51 -12.22
C ASP A 118 1.61 -1.87 -12.11
N MET A 119 1.16 -2.69 -11.17
CA MET A 119 1.71 -4.03 -10.93
C MET A 119 1.15 -5.07 -11.90
N SER A 120 0.13 -4.74 -12.72
CA SER A 120 -0.43 -5.71 -13.68
C SER A 120 0.51 -6.03 -14.83
N VAL A 121 1.43 -5.11 -15.14
CA VAL A 121 2.46 -5.28 -16.18
C VAL A 121 3.70 -6.01 -15.67
N ALA A 122 3.77 -6.28 -14.38
CA ALA A 122 4.91 -6.92 -13.73
C ALA A 122 4.76 -8.45 -13.72
N HIS A 123 5.87 -9.18 -13.83
CA HIS A 123 5.86 -10.65 -13.80
C HIS A 123 5.55 -11.17 -12.40
N ASP A 124 5.10 -12.44 -12.32
CA ASP A 124 4.99 -13.14 -11.04
C ASP A 124 6.35 -13.08 -10.32
N SER A 125 6.35 -12.58 -9.08
CA SER A 125 7.54 -12.32 -8.23
C SER A 125 8.24 -10.96 -8.37
N THR A 126 7.70 -10.00 -9.15
CA THR A 126 8.27 -8.65 -9.21
C THR A 126 8.18 -7.91 -7.88
N VAL A 127 9.25 -7.21 -7.53
CA VAL A 127 9.33 -6.31 -6.39
C VAL A 127 9.11 -4.88 -6.85
N LEU A 128 8.13 -4.20 -6.23
CA LEU A 128 7.96 -2.76 -6.41
C LEU A 128 9.08 -2.01 -5.69
N VAL A 129 9.96 -1.36 -6.45
CA VAL A 129 11.00 -0.51 -5.89
C VAL A 129 10.46 0.91 -5.76
N VAL A 130 10.40 1.40 -4.52
CA VAL A 130 10.01 2.77 -4.19
C VAL A 130 11.26 3.54 -3.77
N ARG A 131 11.80 4.33 -4.70
CA ARG A 131 12.94 5.21 -4.40
C ARG A 131 12.42 6.59 -4.01
N VAL A 132 12.76 7.03 -2.80
CA VAL A 132 12.33 8.32 -2.25
C VAL A 132 13.53 9.27 -2.24
N ILE A 133 13.43 10.38 -2.94
CA ILE A 133 14.48 11.39 -3.08
C ILE A 133 13.94 12.71 -2.54
N TYR A 134 14.66 13.32 -1.63
CA TYR A 134 14.44 14.68 -1.17
C TYR A 134 15.79 15.28 -0.79
N ASP A 135 16.17 16.34 -1.48
CA ASP A 135 17.40 17.10 -1.25
C ASP A 135 17.07 18.59 -0.96
N THR A 136 18.10 19.43 -0.82
CA THR A 136 17.94 20.86 -0.50
C THR A 136 17.51 21.73 -1.69
N VAL A 137 17.47 21.17 -2.90
CA VAL A 137 17.31 21.91 -4.17
C VAL A 137 15.98 21.57 -4.84
N ASN A 138 15.55 20.32 -4.73
CA ASN A 138 14.40 19.76 -5.43
C ASN A 138 13.25 19.49 -4.46
N ALA A 139 12.03 19.61 -5.00
CA ALA A 139 10.87 19.02 -4.35
C ALA A 139 11.10 17.50 -4.17
N PRO A 140 10.48 16.85 -3.18
CA PRO A 140 10.63 15.42 -3.05
C PRO A 140 9.97 14.69 -4.20
N HIS A 141 10.64 13.61 -4.60
CA HIS A 141 10.21 12.74 -5.67
C HIS A 141 10.16 11.31 -5.14
N ILE A 142 9.04 10.65 -5.43
CA ILE A 142 8.92 9.21 -5.31
C ILE A 142 9.05 8.66 -6.73
N LEU A 143 9.88 7.64 -6.91
CA LEU A 143 10.06 6.95 -8.18
C LEU A 143 9.71 5.48 -8.00
N PHE A 144 8.90 4.97 -8.91
CA PHE A 144 8.56 3.56 -8.99
C PHE A 144 9.37 2.88 -10.09
N SER A 145 9.92 1.71 -9.75
CA SER A 145 10.52 0.78 -10.71
C SER A 145 10.26 -0.65 -10.27
N TYR A 146 10.63 -1.61 -11.12
CA TYR A 146 10.37 -3.03 -10.91
C TYR A 146 11.70 -3.79 -10.91
N GLU A 147 11.91 -4.66 -9.92
CA GLU A 147 13.03 -5.60 -9.81
C GLU A 147 12.55 -7.05 -9.83
#